data_AF-A0A7R9JP93-F1
#
_entry.id   AF-A0A7R9JP93-F1
#
_cell.length_a   1.000
_cell.length_b   1.000
_cell.length_c   1.000
_cell.angle_alpha   90.00
_cell.angle_beta   90.00
_cell.angle_gamma   90.00
#
_symmetry.space_group_name_H-M   'P 1'
#
loop_
_entity.id
_entity.type
_entity.pdbx_description
1 polymer ?
#
loop_
_entity_poly.entity_id
_entity_poly.type
_entity_poly.pdbx_seq_one_letter_code
_entity_poly.pdbx_strand_id
1 'polypeptide(L)'
;MHLLSGLSLVPVSKACLEREQCLAASGLDLHSCLHFLLDLYSQWTLPQSGTPLRLVKEAITSVLSISDLFTERAQFQWMLETFLELSRSHPSEDEILHQYLVLGCCKAASVLGV
;
A
#
# COMPACT_ATOMS: atom_id res chain seq x y z
N MET A 1 -10.24 34.74 17.32
CA MET A 1 -10.67 33.57 16.52
C MET A 1 -9.57 33.22 15.50
N HIS A 2 -8.33 33.11 15.96
CA HIS A 2 -7.50 31.89 15.90
C HIS A 2 -8.24 30.58 15.56
N LEU A 3 -7.97 30.00 14.38
CA LEU A 3 -7.66 28.57 14.15
C LEU A 3 -7.50 28.26 12.64
N LEU A 4 -6.38 28.67 12.05
CA LEU A 4 -5.84 28.09 10.81
C LEU A 4 -4.32 28.05 10.94
N SER A 5 -3.82 27.22 11.85
CA SER A 5 -2.40 26.90 12.02
C SER A 5 -2.23 25.40 11.80
N GLY A 6 -1.64 25.00 10.68
CA GLY A 6 -1.13 23.62 10.57
C GLY A 6 -1.03 22.96 9.20
N LEU A 7 -1.54 23.53 8.11
CA LEU A 7 -1.29 22.98 6.77
C LEU A 7 0.04 23.51 6.25
N SER A 8 1.11 22.79 6.55
CA SER A 8 2.40 22.93 5.90
C SER A 8 2.18 22.96 4.38
N LEU A 9 2.46 24.09 3.76
CA LEU A 9 2.58 24.25 2.31
C LEU A 9 3.80 23.45 1.85
N VAL A 10 3.67 22.12 1.80
CA VAL A 10 4.63 21.29 1.07
C VAL A 10 4.46 21.67 -0.40
N PRO A 11 5.49 22.20 -1.07
CA PRO A 11 5.40 22.48 -2.49
C PRO A 11 5.15 21.14 -3.19
N VAL A 12 3.96 20.98 -3.76
CA VAL A 12 3.64 19.82 -4.59
C VAL A 12 4.61 19.86 -5.77
N SER A 13 5.51 18.88 -5.83
CA SER A 13 6.52 18.79 -6.89
C SER A 13 5.84 18.78 -8.25
N LYS A 14 6.43 19.46 -9.24
CA LYS A 14 5.94 19.49 -10.63
C LYS A 14 5.63 18.08 -11.17
N ALA A 15 6.46 17.09 -10.80
CA ALA A 15 6.28 15.69 -11.16
C ALA A 15 5.00 15.07 -10.60
N CYS A 16 4.54 15.49 -9.41
CA CYS A 16 3.31 15.01 -8.80
C CYS A 16 2.07 15.50 -9.56
N LEU A 17 2.07 16.78 -9.96
CA LEU A 17 1.01 17.38 -10.78
C LEU A 17 0.94 16.73 -12.18
N GLU A 18 2.09 16.52 -12.82
CA GLU A 18 2.15 15.83 -14.12
C GLU A 18 1.60 14.40 -14.03
N ARG A 19 1.89 13.68 -12.94
CA ARG A 19 1.33 12.35 -12.68
C ARG A 19 -0.19 12.39 -12.57
N GLU A 20 -0.76 13.30 -11.78
CA GLU A 20 -2.21 13.42 -11.61
C GLU A 20 -2.91 13.73 -12.93
N GLN A 21 -2.33 14.60 -13.76
CA GLN A 21 -2.86 14.91 -15.08
C GLN A 21 -2.84 13.70 -16.02
N CYS A 22 -1.74 12.93 -16.03
CA CYS A 22 -1.66 11.69 -16.81
C CYS A 22 -2.69 10.66 -16.36
N LEU A 23 -2.89 10.49 -15.05
CA LEU A 23 -3.89 9.57 -14.50
C LEU A 23 -5.30 10.02 -14.88
N ALA A 24 -5.63 11.30 -14.73
CA ALA A 24 -6.93 11.85 -15.13
C ALA A 24 -7.18 11.71 -16.64
N ALA A 25 -6.15 11.89 -17.47
CA ALA A 25 -6.24 11.75 -18.92
C ALA A 25 -6.35 10.29 -19.40
N SER A 26 -5.98 9.31 -18.57
CA SER A 26 -5.97 7.89 -18.96
C SER A 26 -7.36 7.28 -19.15
N GLY A 27 -8.40 7.90 -18.57
CA GLY A 27 -9.77 7.36 -18.58
C GLY A 27 -9.93 6.06 -17.79
N LEU A 28 -8.94 5.68 -16.97
CA LEU A 28 -8.96 4.47 -16.15
C LEU A 28 -9.70 4.72 -14.84
N ASP A 29 -10.58 3.79 -14.49
CA ASP A 29 -11.17 3.73 -13.16
C ASP A 29 -10.20 3.05 -12.18
N LEU A 30 -9.30 3.86 -11.61
CA LEU A 30 -8.32 3.41 -10.63
C LEU A 30 -8.96 2.80 -9.38
N HIS A 31 -10.15 3.26 -8.99
CA HIS A 31 -10.81 2.73 -7.80
C HIS A 31 -11.19 1.26 -8.01
N SER A 32 -11.81 0.94 -9.15
CA SER A 32 -12.12 -0.45 -9.51
C SER A 32 -10.86 -1.31 -9.70
N CYS A 33 -9.81 -0.77 -10.31
CA CYS A 33 -8.54 -1.48 -10.47
C CYS A 33 -7.89 -1.83 -9.13
N LEU A 34 -7.83 -0.86 -8.20
CA LEU A 34 -7.26 -1.07 -6.88
C LEU A 34 -8.10 -2.05 -6.08
N HIS A 35 -9.43 -1.91 -6.09
CA HIS A 35 -10.32 -2.82 -5.38
C HIS A 35 -10.14 -4.27 -5.85
N PHE A 36 -10.10 -4.50 -7.17
CA PHE A 36 -9.84 -5.82 -7.73
C PHE A 36 -8.48 -6.40 -7.29
N LEU A 37 -7.41 -5.60 -7.32
CA LEU A 37 -6.07 -6.05 -6.92
C LEU A 37 -6.02 -6.38 -5.42
N LEU A 38 -6.62 -5.55 -4.57
CA LEU A 38 -6.66 -5.76 -3.13
C LEU A 38 -7.48 -7.00 -2.76
N ASP A 39 -8.59 -7.25 -3.45
CA ASP A 39 -9.38 -8.48 -3.27
C ASP A 39 -8.56 -9.73 -3.66
N LEU A 40 -7.85 -9.69 -4.78
CA LEU A 40 -6.98 -10.78 -5.21
C LEU A 40 -5.83 -11.04 -4.21
N TYR A 41 -5.15 -9.98 -3.78
CA TYR A 41 -4.04 -10.10 -2.84
C TYR A 41 -4.49 -10.53 -1.46
N SER A 42 -5.70 -10.16 -1.03
CA SER A 42 -6.29 -10.68 0.21
C SER A 42 -6.38 -12.20 0.17
N GLN A 43 -6.83 -12.77 -0.94
CA GLN A 43 -6.93 -14.23 -1.09
C GLN A 43 -5.55 -14.90 -1.08
N TRP A 44 -4.55 -14.29 -1.72
CA TRP A 44 -3.20 -14.85 -1.82
C TRP A 44 -2.42 -14.78 -0.50
N THR A 45 -2.71 -13.78 0.34
CA THR A 45 -2.00 -13.53 1.60
C THR A 45 -2.62 -14.24 2.80
N LEU A 46 -3.81 -14.84 2.65
CA LEU A 46 -4.43 -15.63 3.71
C LEU A 46 -3.53 -16.80 4.17
N PRO A 47 -3.46 -17.07 5.48
CA PRO A 47 -2.89 -18.31 5.98
C PRO A 47 -3.61 -19.49 5.32
N GLN A 48 -2.84 -20.43 4.75
CA GLN A 48 -3.37 -21.63 4.05
C GLN A 48 -4.00 -21.39 2.67
N SER A 49 -3.75 -20.24 2.02
CA SER A 49 -4.20 -20.00 0.63
C SER A 49 -3.62 -20.98 -0.41
N GLY A 50 -2.63 -21.79 -0.03
CA GLY A 50 -1.86 -22.64 -0.94
C GLY A 50 -0.98 -21.84 -1.90
N THR A 51 -0.89 -20.52 -1.72
CA THR A 51 -0.13 -19.64 -2.59
C THR A 51 1.36 -19.83 -2.36
N PRO A 52 2.17 -20.10 -3.41
CA PRO A 52 3.61 -20.20 -3.26
C PRO A 52 4.21 -18.91 -2.70
N LEU A 53 5.16 -19.02 -1.78
CA LEU A 53 5.82 -17.87 -1.13
C LEU A 53 6.38 -16.85 -2.13
N ARG A 54 6.89 -17.31 -3.28
CA ARG A 54 7.36 -16.43 -4.36
C ARG A 54 6.25 -15.50 -4.86
N LEU A 55 5.03 -16.02 -5.04
CA LEU A 55 3.92 -15.21 -5.51
C LEU A 55 3.44 -14.23 -4.43
N VAL A 56 3.47 -14.64 -3.16
CA VAL A 56 3.19 -13.74 -2.02
C VAL A 56 4.18 -12.58 -1.97
N LYS A 57 5.47 -12.86 -2.20
CA LYS A 57 6.52 -11.82 -2.26
C LYS A 57 6.29 -10.83 -3.39
N GLU A 58 5.97 -11.31 -4.60
CA GLU A 58 5.65 -10.43 -5.73
C GLU A 58 4.37 -9.63 -5.46
N ALA A 59 3.37 -10.22 -4.79
CA ALA A 59 2.16 -9.50 -4.37
C ALA A 59 2.46 -8.37 -3.38
N ILE A 60 3.28 -8.61 -2.36
CA ILE A 60 3.73 -7.57 -1.42
C ILE A 60 4.49 -6.45 -2.14
N THR A 61 5.38 -6.81 -3.06
CA THR A 61 6.16 -5.84 -3.85
C THR A 61 5.25 -5.01 -4.76
N SER A 62 4.23 -5.64 -5.34
CA SER A 62 3.17 -4.96 -6.09
C SER A 62 2.38 -3.99 -5.19
N VAL A 63 1.91 -4.44 -4.02
CA VAL A 63 1.18 -3.60 -3.03
C VAL A 63 2.01 -2.37 -2.65
N LEU A 64 3.29 -2.53 -2.36
CA LEU A 64 4.19 -1.41 -2.08
C LEU A 64 4.21 -0.38 -3.22
N SER A 65 4.28 -0.85 -4.46
CA SER A 65 4.32 -0.01 -5.65
C SER A 65 3.00 0.70 -5.92
N ILE A 66 1.87 -0.01 -5.80
CA ILE A 66 0.54 0.56 -6.07
C ILE A 66 -0.02 1.37 -4.90
N SER A 67 0.53 1.25 -3.69
CA SER A 67 0.08 2.03 -2.53
C SER A 67 0.28 3.54 -2.69
N ASP A 68 1.06 4.01 -3.68
CA ASP A 68 1.13 5.42 -4.08
C ASP A 68 -0.12 5.91 -4.85
N LEU A 69 -1.02 4.99 -5.19
CA LEU A 69 -2.31 5.24 -5.84
C LEU A 69 -3.48 5.08 -4.86
N PHE A 70 -3.24 4.63 -3.62
CA PHE A 70 -4.29 4.52 -2.62
C PHE A 70 -4.87 5.90 -2.31
N THR A 71 -6.21 5.97 -2.27
CA THR A 71 -6.98 7.18 -2.00
C THR A 71 -7.73 7.10 -0.68
N GLU A 72 -7.94 5.89 -0.15
CA GLU A 72 -8.79 5.64 1.00
C GLU A 72 -7.99 5.11 2.19
N ARG A 73 -8.32 5.62 3.40
CA ARG A 73 -7.72 5.16 4.65
C ARG A 73 -7.85 3.65 4.85
N ALA A 74 -8.96 3.06 4.41
CA ALA A 74 -9.21 1.62 4.51
C ALA A 74 -8.17 0.77 3.76
N GLN A 75 -7.63 1.27 2.64
CA GLN A 75 -6.60 0.57 1.86
C GLN A 75 -5.27 0.50 2.62
N PHE A 76 -4.90 1.57 3.32
CA PHE A 76 -3.72 1.60 4.20
C PHE A 76 -3.92 0.76 5.47
N GLN A 77 -5.14 0.76 6.03
CA GLN A 77 -5.49 -0.10 7.17
C GLN A 77 -5.32 -1.58 6.80
N TRP A 78 -5.90 -1.99 5.66
CA TRP A 78 -5.75 -3.33 5.12
C TRP A 78 -4.27 -3.69 4.91
N MET A 79 -3.50 -2.80 4.27
CA MET A 79 -2.08 -3.02 4.01
C MET A 79 -1.29 -3.29 5.29
N LEU A 80 -1.52 -2.50 6.35
CA LEU A 80 -0.86 -2.67 7.64
C LEU A 80 -1.24 -4.01 8.29
N GLU A 81 -2.53 -4.33 8.33
CA GLU A 81 -3.04 -5.56 8.95
C GLU A 81 -2.50 -6.80 8.24
N THR A 82 -2.59 -6.84 6.91
CA THR A 82 -2.07 -7.93 6.07
C THR A 82 -0.56 -8.09 6.25
N PHE A 83 0.22 -7.01 6.25
CA PHE A 83 1.68 -7.10 6.36
C PHE A 83 2.12 -7.54 7.75
N LEU A 84 1.44 -7.08 8.81
CA LEU A 84 1.68 -7.56 10.17
C LEU A 84 1.32 -9.03 10.32
N GLU A 85 0.22 -9.49 9.73
CA GLU A 85 -0.14 -10.92 9.74
C GLU A 85 0.89 -11.79 8.99
N LEU A 86 1.37 -11.34 7.83
CA LEU A 86 2.41 -12.02 7.08
C LEU A 86 3.73 -12.09 7.85
N SER A 87 4.10 -11.02 8.56
CA SER A 87 5.29 -10.99 9.41
C SER A 87 5.24 -11.98 10.58
N ARG A 88 4.04 -12.35 11.05
CA ARG A 88 3.84 -13.33 12.12
C ARG A 88 3.81 -14.77 11.61
N SER A 89 3.31 -14.99 10.40
CA SER A 89 3.05 -16.32 9.84
C SER A 89 4.28 -16.91 9.13
N HIS A 90 5.14 -16.08 8.56
CA HIS A 90 6.31 -16.54 7.82
C HIS A 90 7.60 -16.39 8.65
N PRO A 91 8.43 -17.43 8.75
CA PRO A 91 9.70 -17.35 9.48
C PRO A 91 10.63 -16.30 8.85
N SER A 92 11.42 -15.64 9.68
CA SER A 92 12.33 -14.55 9.31
C SER A 92 13.48 -14.96 8.37
N GLU A 93 13.52 -16.21 7.92
CA GLU A 93 14.58 -16.73 7.05
C GLU A 93 14.53 -16.13 5.64
N ASP A 94 13.38 -15.56 5.21
CA ASP A 94 13.32 -14.70 4.01
C ASP A 94 13.56 -13.23 4.38
N GLU A 95 14.84 -12.88 4.56
CA GLU A 95 15.27 -11.52 4.93
C GLU A 95 14.77 -10.45 3.94
N ILE A 96 14.66 -10.78 2.65
CA ILE A 96 14.24 -9.84 1.61
C ILE A 96 12.74 -9.57 1.76
N LEU A 97 11.92 -10.59 1.97
CA LEU A 97 10.49 -10.43 2.22
C LEU A 97 10.26 -9.59 3.48
N HIS A 98 11.01 -9.88 4.55
CA HIS A 98 10.89 -9.14 5.80
C HIS A 98 11.19 -7.65 5.63
N GLN A 99 12.22 -7.28 4.85
CA GLN A 99 12.53 -5.88 4.54
C GLN A 99 11.37 -5.16 3.85
N TYR A 100 10.70 -5.79 2.89
CA TYR A 100 9.53 -5.22 2.22
C TYR A 100 8.32 -5.08 3.16
N LEU A 101 8.09 -6.06 4.03
CA LEU A 101 7.03 -5.99 5.03
C LEU A 101 7.26 -4.82 5.99
N VAL A 102 8.49 -4.64 6.51
CA VAL A 102 8.85 -3.51 7.39
C VAL A 102 8.61 -2.18 6.68
N LEU A 103 9.08 -2.03 5.45
CA LEU A 103 8.88 -0.81 4.66
C LEU A 103 7.39 -0.48 4.49
N GLY A 104 6.59 -1.49 4.17
CA GLY A 104 5.15 -1.33 3.97
C GLY A 104 4.40 -1.01 5.26
N CYS A 105 4.73 -1.68 6.36
CA CYS A 105 4.19 -1.37 7.67
C CYS A 105 4.48 0.08 8.06
N CYS A 106 5.73 0.54 7.91
CA CYS A 106 6.09 1.93 8.21
C CYS A 106 5.35 2.93 7.32
N LYS A 107 5.23 2.64 6.02
CA LYS A 107 4.47 3.50 5.08
C LYS A 107 3.01 3.61 5.49
N ALA A 108 2.35 2.49 5.75
CA ALA A 108 0.95 2.47 6.16
C ALA A 108 0.75 3.13 7.53
N ALA A 109 1.60 2.82 8.52
CA ALA A 109 1.55 3.42 9.85
C ALA A 109 1.67 4.95 9.83
N SER A 110 2.59 5.48 9.00
CA SER A 110 2.77 6.92 8.81
C SER A 110 1.50 7.60 8.28
N VAL A 111 0.82 6.98 7.31
CA VAL A 111 -0.46 7.51 6.76
C VAL A 111 -1.60 7.38 7.77
N LEU A 112 -1.62 6.31 8.56
CA LEU A 112 -2.66 6.05 9.55
C LEU A 112 -2.50 6.89 10.83
N GLY A 113 -1.28 7.36 11.13
CA GLY A 113 -0.96 8.13 12.32
C GLY A 113 -0.85 7.29 13.59
N VAL A 114 -0.30 6.08 13.49
CA VAL A 114 -0.09 5.13 14.60
C VAL A 114 1.37 4.99 15.00
#